data_AF-A0A0X3PDC5-F1
#
_entry.id   AF-A0A0X3PDC5-F1
#
_cell.length_a   1.000
_cell.length_b   1.000
_cell.length_c   1.000
_cell.angle_alpha   90.00
_cell.angle_beta   90.00
_cell.angle_gamma   90.00
#
_symmetry.space_group_name_H-M   'P 1'
#
loop_
_entity.id
_entity.type
_entity.pdbx_description
1 polymer ?
#
loop_
_entity_poly.entity_id
_entity_poly.type
_entity_poly.pdbx_seq_one_letter_code
_entity_poly.pdbx_strand_id
1 'polypeptide(L)'
;MVSCIRNRIYFRNLNNLSIHTFIQTLFETKRDIRKRELKKSSFQPVVFKHLLWRAAAKMSREVRNVRLMRPGIAVLILSGRYAGRKAIVVKSYDDGSNDKPYGHALVVGIDRYPRRILRKMGKKRIDNRSKIKPFIKLVNYNHLMPTRHSVNIPFNTTVINKNCLADKPKKRVALLDAKLKLQQRYRSNENPWFFRKLRF
;
A
#
# COMPACT_ATOMS: atom_id res chain seq x y z
N MET A 1 0.21 20.11 -46.27
CA MET A 1 0.25 18.67 -45.94
C MET A 1 -0.48 18.44 -44.60
N VAL A 2 -1.77 18.78 -44.44
CA VAL A 2 -3.02 18.04 -44.77
C VAL A 2 -2.96 16.56 -44.33
N SER A 3 -3.29 16.27 -43.07
CA SER A 3 -4.60 15.87 -42.52
C SER A 3 -4.94 14.39 -42.79
N CYS A 4 -4.85 13.50 -41.80
CA CYS A 4 -5.92 13.12 -40.86
C CYS A 4 -7.13 12.43 -41.53
N ILE A 5 -7.46 11.24 -41.00
CA ILE A 5 -8.80 10.63 -40.86
C ILE A 5 -9.28 9.60 -41.90
N ARG A 6 -9.83 8.50 -41.32
CA ARG A 6 -10.86 7.54 -41.78
C ARG A 6 -10.44 6.40 -42.71
N ASN A 7 -10.71 5.18 -42.21
CA ASN A 7 -11.36 4.16 -43.04
C ASN A 7 -12.66 3.71 -42.36
N ARG A 8 -13.77 4.16 -42.92
CA ARG A 8 -15.15 3.76 -42.63
C ARG A 8 -15.73 3.18 -43.93
N ILE A 9 -15.95 1.88 -43.92
CA ILE A 9 -17.11 1.12 -44.44
C ILE A 9 -17.92 1.75 -45.59
N TYR A 10 -17.96 1.04 -46.73
CA TYR A 10 -19.12 0.79 -47.61
C TYR A 10 -18.84 -0.58 -48.26
N PHE A 11 -19.54 -1.70 -48.05
CA PHE A 11 -20.98 -2.06 -48.05
C PHE A 11 -21.71 -1.79 -49.37
N ARG A 12 -21.85 -2.86 -50.16
CA ARG A 12 -22.88 -3.21 -51.17
C ARG A 12 -22.39 -4.53 -51.79
N ASN A 13 -22.80 -5.72 -51.33
CA ASN A 13 -24.12 -6.34 -51.27
C ASN A 13 -24.84 -6.38 -52.63
N LEU A 14 -25.27 -7.61 -52.99
CA LEU A 14 -26.35 -8.11 -53.87
C LEU A 14 -25.82 -9.46 -54.42
N ASN A 15 -26.47 -10.62 -54.40
CA ASN A 15 -27.79 -11.03 -53.94
C ASN A 15 -27.87 -12.57 -53.98
N ASN A 16 -28.77 -13.12 -53.16
CA ASN A 16 -29.58 -14.31 -53.37
C ASN A 16 -28.89 -15.67 -53.62
N LEU A 17 -28.85 -16.53 -52.60
CA LEU A 17 -29.18 -17.96 -52.72
C LEU A 17 -29.40 -18.61 -51.33
N SER A 18 -30.63 -19.09 -51.14
CA SER A 18 -31.12 -20.16 -50.25
C SER A 18 -30.74 -20.19 -48.77
N ILE A 19 -31.77 -20.09 -47.90
CA ILE A 19 -31.68 -20.29 -46.43
C ILE A 19 -31.29 -21.75 -46.07
N HIS A 20 -31.32 -22.68 -47.03
CA HIS A 20 -30.98 -24.08 -46.80
C HIS A 20 -29.46 -24.39 -46.83
N THR A 21 -28.62 -23.52 -47.41
CA THR A 21 -27.15 -23.68 -47.39
C THR A 21 -26.49 -23.03 -46.17
N PHE A 22 -27.22 -22.19 -45.41
CA PHE A 22 -26.68 -21.52 -44.22
C PHE A 22 -26.69 -22.42 -42.97
N ILE A 23 -27.63 -23.36 -42.87
CA ILE A 23 -27.73 -24.29 -41.73
C ILE A 23 -26.71 -25.44 -41.84
N GLN A 24 -26.37 -25.91 -43.05
CA GLN A 24 -25.29 -26.88 -43.23
C GLN A 24 -23.91 -26.28 -42.94
N THR A 25 -23.64 -25.02 -43.33
CA THR A 25 -22.38 -24.33 -42.96
C THR A 25 -22.22 -24.09 -41.46
N LEU A 26 -23.33 -24.00 -40.70
CA LEU A 26 -23.31 -23.82 -39.25
C LEU A 26 -23.11 -25.13 -38.47
N PHE A 27 -23.36 -26.28 -39.10
CA PHE A 27 -23.14 -27.59 -38.48
C PHE A 27 -21.73 -28.16 -38.75
N GLU A 28 -21.07 -27.72 -39.83
CA GLU A 28 -19.67 -28.05 -40.12
C GLU A 28 -18.66 -27.13 -39.41
N THR A 29 -18.98 -25.84 -39.24
CA THR A 29 -18.09 -24.90 -38.52
C THR A 29 -18.00 -25.16 -37.02
N LYS A 30 -18.98 -25.85 -36.40
CA LYS A 30 -18.91 -26.25 -34.99
C LYS A 30 -18.06 -27.50 -34.73
N ARG A 31 -17.74 -28.31 -35.74
CA ARG A 31 -16.87 -29.50 -35.57
C ARG A 31 -15.38 -29.19 -35.73
N ASP A 32 -15.02 -28.10 -36.43
CA ASP A 32 -13.61 -27.72 -36.62
C ASP A 32 -13.04 -26.76 -35.57
N ILE A 33 -13.88 -26.04 -34.82
CA ILE A 33 -13.41 -25.22 -33.69
C ILE A 33 -12.95 -26.12 -32.51
N ARG A 34 -13.59 -27.29 -32.33
CA ARG A 34 -13.26 -28.25 -31.25
C ARG A 34 -11.99 -29.07 -31.49
N LYS A 35 -11.44 -29.10 -32.71
CA LYS A 35 -10.18 -29.80 -33.02
C LYS A 35 -8.94 -28.90 -32.97
N ARG A 36 -9.09 -27.58 -32.85
CA ARG A 36 -7.95 -26.68 -32.57
C ARG A 36 -7.60 -26.62 -31.08
N GLU A 37 -8.50 -27.07 -30.20
CA GLU A 37 -8.28 -27.08 -28.74
C GLU A 37 -7.54 -28.32 -28.21
N LEU A 38 -7.33 -29.36 -29.02
CA LEU A 38 -6.70 -30.62 -28.57
C LEU A 38 -5.32 -30.94 -29.19
N LYS A 39 -4.66 -29.96 -29.81
CA LYS A 39 -3.25 -30.08 -30.28
C LYS A 39 -2.38 -28.89 -29.86
N LYS A 40 -2.39 -28.55 -28.57
CA LYS A 40 -1.28 -27.81 -27.92
C LYS A 40 -1.00 -28.39 -26.53
N SER A 41 -0.90 -29.70 -26.48
CA SER A 41 -0.35 -30.46 -25.36
C SER A 41 0.83 -31.27 -25.86
N SER A 42 1.99 -30.62 -26.09
CA SER A 42 3.31 -31.28 -26.07
C SER A 42 4.48 -30.36 -26.48
N PHE A 43 4.57 -29.12 -26.00
CA PHE A 43 5.87 -28.40 -26.07
C PHE A 43 6.12 -27.58 -24.80
N GLN A 44 6.74 -28.28 -23.83
CA GLN A 44 7.54 -27.79 -22.69
C GLN A 44 7.05 -26.49 -21.99
N PRO A 45 6.08 -26.57 -21.05
CA PRO A 45 5.62 -25.43 -20.25
C PRO A 45 6.61 -24.98 -19.17
N VAL A 46 7.82 -25.54 -19.11
CA VAL A 46 8.82 -25.15 -18.12
C VAL A 46 9.43 -23.82 -18.50
N VAL A 47 9.84 -23.64 -19.76
CA VAL A 47 10.58 -22.44 -20.18
C VAL A 47 9.69 -21.19 -20.17
N PHE A 48 8.42 -21.29 -20.60
CA PHE A 48 7.52 -20.13 -20.65
C PHE A 48 7.04 -19.70 -19.26
N LYS A 49 6.76 -20.66 -18.36
CA LYS A 49 6.48 -20.37 -16.94
C LYS A 49 7.72 -19.81 -16.26
N HIS A 50 8.91 -20.29 -16.61
CA HIS A 50 10.18 -19.75 -16.13
C HIS A 50 10.50 -18.38 -16.71
N LEU A 51 10.13 -18.07 -17.95
CA LEU A 51 10.34 -16.77 -18.60
C LEU A 51 9.37 -15.71 -18.06
N LEU A 52 8.08 -16.07 -17.89
CA LEU A 52 7.09 -15.25 -17.19
C LEU A 52 7.44 -15.07 -15.72
N TRP A 53 7.90 -16.11 -15.03
CA TRP A 53 8.44 -16.00 -13.68
C TRP A 53 9.70 -15.14 -13.63
N ARG A 54 10.59 -15.24 -14.63
CA ARG A 54 11.79 -14.41 -14.74
C ARG A 54 11.44 -12.97 -15.06
N ALA A 55 10.44 -12.69 -15.89
CA ALA A 55 9.94 -11.34 -16.19
C ALA A 55 9.20 -10.74 -14.98
N ALA A 56 8.31 -11.48 -14.33
CA ALA A 56 7.64 -11.06 -13.09
C ALA A 56 8.62 -10.88 -11.92
N ALA A 57 9.63 -11.76 -11.79
CA ALA A 57 10.70 -11.61 -10.81
C ALA A 57 11.73 -10.54 -11.20
N LYS A 58 11.83 -10.14 -12.47
CA LYS A 58 12.63 -9.00 -12.95
C LYS A 58 11.91 -7.68 -12.69
N MET A 59 10.58 -7.62 -12.87
CA MET A 59 9.72 -6.50 -12.41
C MET A 59 9.74 -6.35 -10.87
N SER A 60 9.87 -7.44 -10.12
CA SER A 60 10.00 -7.39 -8.64
C SER A 60 11.42 -7.06 -8.17
N ARG A 61 12.39 -6.97 -9.09
CA ARG A 61 13.82 -6.74 -8.83
C ARG A 61 14.32 -5.42 -9.42
N GLU A 62 13.42 -4.46 -9.64
CA GLU A 62 13.81 -3.06 -9.85
C GLU A 62 14.52 -2.57 -8.57
N VAL A 63 15.84 -2.71 -8.57
CA VAL A 63 16.85 -2.22 -7.63
C VAL A 63 16.46 -2.39 -6.15
N ARG A 64 16.97 -3.45 -5.50
CA ARG A 64 17.11 -3.50 -4.02
C ARG A 64 18.14 -2.46 -3.53
N ASN A 65 18.01 -1.20 -3.96
CA ASN A 65 18.51 -0.08 -3.18
C ASN A 65 17.77 -0.18 -1.86
N VAL A 66 18.51 -0.45 -0.79
CA VAL A 66 17.93 -0.66 0.53
C VAL A 66 17.42 0.68 1.03
N ARG A 67 16.24 1.09 0.56
CA ARG A 67 15.57 2.32 1.00
C ARG A 67 15.32 2.16 2.49
N LEU A 68 16.00 2.96 3.31
CA LEU A 68 15.93 2.84 4.77
C LEU A 68 14.55 3.29 5.28
N MET A 69 13.91 4.23 4.58
CA MET A 69 12.66 4.87 4.99
C MET A 69 11.45 4.30 4.23
N ARG A 70 11.19 3.02 4.45
CA ARG A 70 9.99 2.34 3.91
C ARG A 70 8.78 2.54 4.83
N PRO A 71 7.55 2.51 4.30
CA PRO A 71 6.36 2.46 5.12
C PRO A 71 6.39 1.23 6.04
N GLY A 72 5.97 1.40 7.30
CA GLY A 72 6.03 0.37 8.33
C GLY A 72 7.37 0.25 9.07
N ILE A 73 8.40 1.02 8.69
CA ILE A 73 9.62 1.13 9.49
C ILE A 73 9.37 2.08 10.67
N ALA A 74 9.86 1.71 11.84
CA ALA A 74 9.87 2.59 13.01
C ALA A 74 11.04 3.57 12.91
N VAL A 75 10.76 4.81 13.24
CA VAL A 75 11.69 5.94 13.20
C VAL A 75 11.65 6.70 14.52
N LEU A 76 12.76 7.31 14.88
CA LEU A 76 12.88 8.23 16.01
C LEU A 76 12.90 9.66 15.48
N ILE A 77 12.13 10.54 16.11
CA ILE A 77 12.14 11.96 15.76
C ILE A 77 13.27 12.65 16.51
N LEU A 78 14.12 13.36 15.78
CA LEU A 78 15.29 14.04 16.35
C LEU A 78 14.96 15.48 16.82
N SER A 79 14.07 16.19 16.12
CA SER A 79 13.85 17.63 16.36
C SER A 79 12.37 18.04 16.52
N GLY A 80 12.17 19.23 17.11
CA GLY A 80 10.88 19.87 17.34
C GLY A 80 10.10 19.31 18.53
N ARG A 81 8.80 19.66 18.63
CA ARG A 81 7.92 19.29 19.77
C ARG A 81 7.90 17.78 20.10
N TYR A 82 8.11 16.92 19.11
CA TYR A 82 8.06 15.47 19.27
C TYR A 82 9.46 14.82 19.25
N ALA A 83 10.52 15.58 19.52
CA ALA A 83 11.86 15.02 19.67
C ALA A 83 11.90 13.89 20.72
N GLY A 84 12.70 12.86 20.43
CA GLY A 84 12.83 11.67 21.27
C GLY A 84 11.60 10.75 21.26
N ARG A 85 10.60 11.02 20.41
CA ARG A 85 9.41 10.16 20.25
C ARG A 85 9.59 9.19 19.09
N LYS A 86 9.11 7.97 19.31
CA LYS A 86 9.00 6.91 18.31
C LYS A 86 7.79 7.14 17.43
N ALA A 87 7.98 6.96 16.14
CA ALA A 87 6.95 7.05 15.14
C ALA A 87 7.10 5.95 14.10
N ILE A 88 6.07 5.75 13.30
CA ILE A 88 6.02 4.80 12.18
C ILE A 88 5.85 5.63 10.92
N VAL A 89 6.63 5.32 9.89
CA VAL A 89 6.44 5.91 8.56
C VAL A 89 5.19 5.30 7.95
N VAL A 90 4.20 6.13 7.63
CA VAL A 90 2.99 5.70 6.92
C VAL A 90 3.17 5.82 5.42
N LYS A 91 3.71 6.97 4.99
CA LYS A 91 3.96 7.25 3.58
C LYS A 91 5.25 8.05 3.43
N SER A 92 6.12 7.59 2.54
CA SER A 92 7.35 8.26 2.14
C SER A 92 7.09 9.13 0.89
N TYR A 93 7.71 10.30 0.85
CA TYR A 93 7.72 11.21 -0.30
C TYR A 93 9.18 11.60 -0.56
N ASP A 94 9.86 10.84 -1.40
CA ASP A 94 11.29 11.03 -1.63
C ASP A 94 11.56 12.16 -2.62
N ASP A 95 10.74 12.25 -3.67
CA ASP A 95 10.86 13.28 -4.70
C ASP A 95 10.25 14.63 -4.28
N GLY A 96 9.81 14.73 -3.03
CA GLY A 96 9.13 15.92 -2.49
C GLY A 96 7.65 16.01 -2.88
N SER A 97 7.09 17.21 -2.71
CA SER A 97 5.70 17.59 -2.98
C SER A 97 5.72 19.03 -3.49
N ASN A 98 4.67 19.48 -4.18
CA ASN A 98 4.58 20.87 -4.63
C ASN A 98 4.76 21.87 -3.48
N ASP A 99 4.24 21.56 -2.29
CA ASP A 99 4.39 22.42 -1.11
C ASP A 99 5.81 22.39 -0.50
N LYS A 100 6.53 21.29 -0.70
CA LYS A 100 7.80 20.97 -0.01
C LYS A 100 8.72 20.19 -0.95
N PRO A 101 9.73 20.84 -1.55
CA PRO A 101 10.59 20.22 -2.57
C PRO A 101 11.54 19.17 -2.01
N TYR A 102 11.72 19.11 -0.68
CA TYR A 102 12.63 18.17 -0.02
C TYR A 102 11.94 16.84 0.35
N GLY A 103 12.74 15.78 0.50
CA GLY A 103 12.28 14.46 0.93
C GLY A 103 11.67 14.47 2.34
N HIS A 104 10.46 13.94 2.48
CA HIS A 104 9.73 13.93 3.75
C HIS A 104 8.83 12.71 3.91
N ALA A 105 8.51 12.37 5.15
CA ALA A 105 7.57 11.32 5.49
C ALA A 105 6.35 11.85 6.24
N LEU A 106 5.20 11.24 5.95
CA LEU A 106 4.06 11.27 6.84
C LEU A 106 4.25 10.21 7.91
N VAL A 107 4.33 10.64 9.17
CA VAL A 107 4.59 9.77 10.31
C VAL A 107 3.43 9.78 11.31
N VAL A 108 3.18 8.62 11.90
CA VAL A 108 2.27 8.43 13.04
C VAL A 108 3.09 7.99 14.23
N GLY A 109 3.07 8.75 15.32
CA GLY A 109 3.87 8.45 16.50
C GLY A 109 3.12 8.55 17.81
N ILE A 110 3.84 8.23 18.90
CA ILE A 110 3.30 8.23 20.26
C ILE A 110 3.82 9.44 21.04
N ASP A 111 2.93 10.36 21.39
CA ASP A 111 3.23 11.49 22.29
C ASP A 111 3.21 11.02 23.75
N ARG A 112 2.11 10.39 24.16
CA ARG A 112 1.98 9.79 25.49
C ARG A 112 2.02 8.28 25.40
N TYR A 113 3.14 7.71 25.87
CA TYR A 113 3.34 6.27 25.98
C TYR A 113 2.45 5.65 27.06
N PRO A 114 2.05 4.37 26.89
CA PRO A 114 1.39 3.63 27.95
C PRO A 114 2.35 3.46 29.14
N ARG A 115 1.80 3.51 30.35
CA ARG A 115 2.58 3.36 31.59
C ARG A 115 2.67 1.87 31.97
N ARG A 116 3.75 1.49 32.66
CA ARG A 116 3.93 0.12 33.16
C ARG A 116 2.72 -0.34 33.99
N ILE A 117 2.22 -1.53 33.66
CA ILE A 117 1.13 -2.21 34.37
C ILE A 117 1.76 -3.25 35.31
N LEU A 118 1.18 -3.40 36.51
CA LEU A 118 1.55 -4.42 37.50
C LEU A 118 0.33 -5.33 37.74
N ARG A 119 0.56 -6.57 38.15
CA ARG A 119 -0.52 -7.56 38.37
C ARG A 119 -1.51 -7.11 39.47
N LYS A 120 -1.04 -6.41 40.49
CA LYS A 120 -1.85 -5.89 41.62
C LYS A 120 -2.80 -4.73 41.30
N MET A 121 -2.86 -4.27 40.05
CA MET A 121 -3.67 -3.10 39.70
C MET A 121 -5.12 -3.48 39.40
N GLY A 122 -6.07 -2.68 39.86
CA GLY A 122 -7.47 -2.81 39.45
C GLY A 122 -7.71 -2.40 37.99
N LYS A 123 -8.77 -2.93 37.37
CA LYS A 123 -9.13 -2.74 35.95
C LYS A 123 -9.17 -1.26 35.53
N LYS A 124 -9.85 -0.41 36.31
CA LYS A 124 -9.92 1.06 36.08
C LYS A 124 -8.53 1.72 35.96
N ARG A 125 -7.58 1.30 36.80
CA ARG A 125 -6.21 1.85 36.83
C ARG A 125 -5.39 1.33 35.66
N ILE A 126 -5.62 0.09 35.23
CA ILE A 126 -5.02 -0.51 34.04
C ILE A 126 -5.47 0.26 32.79
N ASP A 127 -6.77 0.48 32.62
CA ASP A 127 -7.30 1.19 31.45
C ASP A 127 -6.75 2.61 31.33
N ASN A 128 -6.63 3.33 32.45
CA ASN A 128 -6.04 4.66 32.49
C ASN A 128 -4.54 4.68 32.18
N ARG A 129 -3.81 3.59 32.45
CA ARG A 129 -2.37 3.45 32.12
C ARG A 129 -2.14 3.01 30.67
N SER A 130 -3.08 2.27 30.08
CA SER A 130 -3.07 1.81 28.68
C SER A 130 -3.51 2.88 27.67
N LYS A 131 -3.91 4.08 28.12
CA LYS A 131 -4.28 5.20 27.24
C LYS A 131 -3.05 5.73 26.50
N ILE A 132 -3.10 5.66 25.17
CA ILE A 132 -2.06 6.18 24.27
C ILE A 132 -2.56 7.49 23.64
N LYS A 133 -1.70 8.50 23.57
CA LYS A 133 -1.95 9.73 22.81
C LYS A 133 -1.09 9.71 21.55
N PRO A 134 -1.66 9.50 20.36
CA PRO A 134 -0.90 9.55 19.12
C PRO A 134 -0.71 10.99 18.63
N PHE A 135 0.19 11.16 17.67
CA PHE A 135 0.29 12.34 16.84
C PHE A 135 0.53 11.95 15.38
N ILE A 136 0.14 12.83 14.46
CA ILE A 136 0.39 12.69 13.02
C ILE A 136 1.14 13.95 12.59
N LYS A 137 2.24 13.79 11.87
CA LYS A 137 3.06 14.91 11.42
C LYS A 137 3.74 14.59 10.08
N LEU A 138 3.95 15.62 9.28
CA LEU A 138 4.84 15.57 8.11
C LEU A 138 6.24 16.02 8.54
N VAL A 139 7.25 15.19 8.37
CA VAL A 139 8.61 15.42 8.90
C VAL A 139 9.64 15.20 7.80
N ASN A 140 10.63 16.10 7.73
CA ASN A 140 11.79 15.97 6.85
C ASN A 140 12.62 14.74 7.28
N TYR A 141 13.20 14.03 6.31
CA TYR A 141 14.09 12.89 6.57
C TYR A 141 15.31 13.23 7.44
N ASN A 142 15.88 14.43 7.32
CA ASN A 142 17.00 14.85 8.17
C ASN A 142 16.63 14.91 9.67
N HIS A 143 15.34 15.01 9.99
CA HIS A 143 14.83 15.06 11.36
C HIS A 143 14.32 13.70 11.86
N LEU A 144 14.56 12.64 11.09
CA LEU A 144 14.17 11.28 11.40
C LEU A 144 15.43 10.42 11.46
N MET A 145 15.59 9.70 12.56
CA MET A 145 16.57 8.63 12.67
C MET A 145 15.87 7.31 12.34
N PRO A 146 16.20 6.64 11.23
CA PRO A 146 15.65 5.33 10.92
C PRO A 146 16.15 4.31 11.94
N THR A 147 15.29 3.34 12.27
CA THR A 147 15.67 2.23 13.15
C THR A 147 15.51 0.90 12.44
N ARG A 148 16.17 -0.14 12.95
CA ARG A 148 16.05 -1.50 12.43
C ARG A 148 14.65 -2.10 12.60
N HIS A 149 13.86 -1.58 13.54
CA HIS A 149 12.59 -2.19 13.92
C HIS A 149 11.51 -1.93 12.86
N SER A 150 10.89 -3.00 12.38
CA SER A 150 9.66 -2.93 11.59
C SER A 150 8.44 -3.06 12.49
N VAL A 151 7.43 -2.23 12.24
CA VAL A 151 6.16 -2.21 12.96
C VAL A 151 5.06 -2.16 11.91
N ASN A 152 4.57 -3.34 11.52
CA ASN A 152 3.58 -3.47 10.45
C ASN A 152 2.16 -3.29 11.01
N ILE A 153 1.72 -2.03 11.10
CA ILE A 153 0.34 -1.68 11.46
C ILE A 153 -0.35 -1.17 10.20
N PRO A 154 -1.46 -1.80 9.78
CA PRO A 154 -2.20 -1.34 8.61
C PRO A 154 -2.91 -0.02 8.92
N PHE A 155 -2.29 1.08 8.52
CA PHE A 155 -2.90 2.40 8.58
C PHE A 155 -3.75 2.65 7.34
N ASN A 156 -4.90 3.29 7.52
CA ASN A 156 -5.78 3.62 6.40
C ASN A 156 -5.20 4.86 5.72
N THR A 157 -4.48 4.68 4.63
CA THR A 157 -3.84 5.77 3.88
C THR A 157 -4.87 6.80 3.39
N THR A 158 -6.12 6.41 3.17
CA THR A 158 -7.21 7.33 2.80
C THR A 158 -7.54 8.35 3.90
N VAL A 159 -7.49 7.93 5.17
CA VAL A 159 -7.78 8.77 6.33
C VAL A 159 -6.52 9.54 6.77
N ILE A 160 -5.37 8.87 6.77
CA ILE A 160 -4.08 9.42 7.20
C ILE A 160 -3.33 9.92 5.96
N ASN A 161 -3.65 11.16 5.57
CA ASN A 161 -3.14 11.82 4.37
C ASN A 161 -2.49 13.17 4.68
N LYS A 162 -1.79 13.77 3.71
CA LYS A 162 -1.27 15.14 3.81
C LYS A 162 -2.37 16.16 4.13
N ASN A 163 -3.50 16.04 3.42
CA ASN A 163 -4.63 16.98 3.53
C ASN A 163 -5.30 16.95 4.92
N CYS A 164 -5.19 15.85 5.66
CA CYS A 164 -5.77 15.78 7.00
C CYS A 164 -5.02 16.65 8.02
N LEU A 165 -3.82 17.14 7.69
CA LEU A 165 -3.03 17.98 8.58
C LEU A 165 -3.46 19.45 8.57
N ALA A 166 -4.04 19.93 7.46
CA ALA A 166 -4.56 21.29 7.33
C ALA A 166 -5.86 21.47 8.12
N ASP A 167 -6.82 20.57 7.91
CA ASP A 167 -8.14 20.65 8.53
C ASP A 167 -8.16 20.02 9.93
N LYS A 168 -8.47 20.83 10.95
CA LYS A 168 -8.66 20.37 12.34
C LYS A 168 -9.65 19.19 12.49
N PRO A 169 -10.83 19.16 11.86
CA PRO A 169 -11.77 18.04 12.03
C PRO A 169 -11.23 16.74 11.41
N LYS A 170 -10.68 16.79 10.19
CA LYS A 170 -10.08 15.61 9.53
C LYS A 170 -8.90 15.06 10.34
N LYS A 171 -8.09 15.95 10.92
CA LYS A 171 -7.01 15.58 11.82
C LYS A 171 -7.50 14.81 13.06
N ARG A 172 -8.61 15.24 13.67
CA ARG A 172 -9.19 14.55 14.84
C ARG A 172 -9.62 13.13 14.48
N VAL A 173 -10.28 12.94 13.33
CA VAL A 173 -10.67 11.62 12.83
C VAL A 173 -9.46 10.71 12.60
N ALA A 174 -8.42 11.23 11.93
CA ALA A 174 -7.20 10.47 11.69
C ALA A 174 -6.45 10.10 12.99
N LEU A 175 -6.43 11.00 13.99
CA LEU A 175 -5.85 10.72 15.31
C LEU A 175 -6.64 9.64 16.08
N LEU A 176 -7.97 9.61 15.94
CA LEU A 176 -8.81 8.58 16.54
C LEU A 176 -8.54 7.20 15.91
N ASP A 177 -8.47 7.10 14.58
CA ASP A 177 -8.11 5.86 13.88
C ASP A 177 -6.73 5.35 14.33
N ALA A 178 -5.72 6.23 14.32
CA ALA A 178 -4.37 5.89 14.77
C ALA A 178 -4.34 5.45 16.24
N LYS A 179 -5.14 6.09 17.12
CA LYS A 179 -5.22 5.73 18.54
C LYS A 179 -5.77 4.32 18.72
N LEU A 180 -6.87 3.98 18.05
CA LEU A 180 -7.50 2.67 18.16
C LEU A 180 -6.55 1.55 17.72
N LYS A 181 -5.89 1.73 16.57
CA LYS A 181 -4.92 0.76 16.03
C LYS A 181 -3.71 0.55 16.95
N LEU A 182 -3.15 1.64 17.49
CA LEU A 182 -2.02 1.56 18.42
C LEU A 182 -2.42 0.91 19.76
N GLN A 183 -3.62 1.18 20.26
CA GLN A 183 -4.11 0.55 21.48
C GLN A 183 -4.39 -0.94 21.27
N GLN A 184 -4.93 -1.34 20.11
CA GLN A 184 -5.14 -2.74 19.76
C GLN A 184 -3.81 -3.50 19.73
N ARG A 185 -2.78 -2.96 19.07
CA ARG A 185 -1.43 -3.54 19.04
C ARG A 185 -0.75 -3.60 20.40
N TYR A 186 -0.96 -2.59 21.25
CA TYR A 186 -0.43 -2.63 22.62
C TYR A 186 -1.09 -3.75 23.45
N ARG A 187 -2.39 -3.99 23.27
CA ARG A 187 -3.11 -5.09 23.95
C ARG A 187 -2.64 -6.46 23.48
N SER A 188 -2.28 -6.64 22.21
CA SER A 188 -1.68 -7.88 21.71
C SER A 188 -0.22 -8.09 22.13
N ASN A 189 0.38 -7.12 22.83
CA ASN A 189 1.76 -7.14 23.31
C ASN A 189 2.80 -7.34 22.19
N GLU A 190 2.49 -6.85 20.99
CA GLU A 190 3.41 -6.85 19.86
C GLU A 190 4.33 -5.63 19.89
N ASN A 191 5.53 -5.77 19.32
CA ASN A 191 6.52 -4.69 19.22
C ASN A 191 6.77 -3.95 20.55
N PRO A 192 7.21 -4.65 21.63
CA PRO A 192 7.35 -4.05 22.96
C PRO A 192 8.33 -2.86 22.97
N TRP A 193 9.35 -2.88 22.11
CA TRP A 193 10.26 -1.76 21.96
C TRP A 193 9.54 -0.49 21.54
N PHE A 194 8.56 -0.54 20.64
CA PHE A 194 7.88 0.66 20.13
C PHE A 194 7.06 1.37 21.21
N PHE A 195 6.39 0.61 22.08
CA PHE A 195 5.53 1.16 23.14
C PHE A 195 6.29 1.55 24.41
N ARG A 196 7.57 1.18 24.55
CA ARG A 196 8.42 1.66 25.64
C ARG A 196 8.98 3.03 25.32
N LYS A 197 8.85 3.96 26.27
CA LYS A 197 9.47 5.29 26.20
C LYS A 197 10.99 5.17 26.11
N LEU A 198 11.61 5.90 25.19
CA LEU A 198 13.07 6.04 25.13
C LEU A 198 13.52 6.93 26.30
N ARG A 199 14.57 6.51 27.01
CA ARG A 199 15.18 7.28 28.11
C ARG A 199 16.49 7.83 27.57
N PHE A 200 16.59 9.14 27.53
CA PHE A 200 17.75 9.93 27.18
C PHE A 200 17.75 11.14 28.13
#